data_AF-A0A8H2M335-F1
#
_entry.id   AF-A0A8H2M335-F1
#
_cell.length_a   1.000
_cell.length_b   1.000
_cell.length_c   1.000
_cell.angle_alpha   90.00
_cell.angle_beta   90.00
_cell.angle_gamma   90.00
#
_symmetry.space_group_name_H-M   'P 1'
#
loop_
_entity.id
_entity.type
_entity.pdbx_description
1 polymer ?
#
loop_
_entity_poly.entity_id
_entity_poly.type
_entity_poly.pdbx_seq_one_letter_code
_entity_poly.pdbx_strand_id
1 'polypeptide(L)' 'MINGFIKFKERFHGFENQYVIIGGTACTLIMENEELAFRATKDIDIVLIVESITAEFLGSFGTILKKWTINI' A
#
# COMPACT_ATOMS: atom_id res chain seq x y z
N MET A 1 -4.07 13.94 4.70
CA MET A 1 -4.71 12.61 4.64
C MET A 1 -4.24 11.90 3.38
N ILE A 2 -3.86 10.64 3.50
CA ILE A 2 -3.09 9.87 2.50
C ILE A 2 -4.01 9.40 1.36
N ASN A 3 -4.31 10.29 0.39
CA ASN A 3 -5.17 9.96 -0.76
C ASN A 3 -4.67 8.76 -1.60
N GLY A 4 -3.35 8.52 -1.62
CA GLY A 4 -2.77 7.36 -2.30
C GLY A 4 -3.06 6.04 -1.58
N PHE A 5 -3.14 6.06 -0.25
CA PHE A 5 -3.32 4.88 0.59
C PHE A 5 -4.77 4.39 0.59
N ILE A 6 -5.76 5.29 0.69
CA ILE A 6 -7.17 4.89 0.61
C ILE A 6 -7.44 4.17 -0.71
N LYS A 7 -6.95 4.73 -1.83
CA LYS A 7 -7.06 4.11 -3.15
C LYS A 7 -6.30 2.78 -3.25
N PHE A 8 -5.14 2.67 -2.61
CA PHE A 8 -4.41 1.41 -2.54
C PHE A 8 -5.24 0.36 -1.79
N LYS A 9 -5.76 0.68 -0.60
CA LYS A 9 -6.58 -0.21 0.22
C LYS A 9 -7.85 -0.66 -0.49
N GLU A 10 -8.57 0.25 -1.15
CA GLU A 10 -9.75 -0.09 -1.96
C GLU A 10 -9.39 -1.04 -3.11
N ARG A 11 -8.26 -0.79 -3.78
CA ARG A 11 -7.84 -1.59 -4.94
C ARG A 11 -7.34 -2.98 -4.57
N PHE A 12 -6.74 -3.13 -3.38
CA PHE A 12 -6.18 -4.39 -2.89
C PHE A 12 -7.03 -5.11 -1.85
N HIS A 13 -8.26 -4.63 -1.63
CA HIS A 13 -9.24 -5.32 -0.81
C HIS A 13 -9.46 -6.76 -1.32
N GLY A 14 -9.31 -7.75 -0.43
CA GLY A 14 -9.38 -9.16 -0.76
C GLY A 14 -8.03 -9.81 -1.13
N PHE A 15 -6.93 -9.04 -1.15
CA PHE A 15 -5.58 -9.56 -1.36
C PHE A 15 -4.67 -9.41 -0.12
N GLU A 16 -5.26 -9.22 1.06
CA GLU A 16 -4.52 -8.93 2.31
C GLU A 16 -3.56 -10.06 2.71
N ASN A 17 -3.76 -11.28 2.21
CA ASN A 17 -2.85 -12.41 2.41
C ASN A 17 -1.65 -12.44 1.42
N GLN A 18 -1.55 -11.49 0.50
CA GLN A 18 -0.53 -11.47 -0.55
C GLN A 18 0.50 -10.35 -0.35
N TYR A 19 0.28 -9.44 0.59
CA TYR A 19 1.20 -8.34 0.87
C TYR A 19 1.15 -7.92 2.34
N VAL A 20 2.21 -7.25 2.78
CA VAL A 20 2.29 -6.58 4.07
C VAL A 20 2.73 -5.14 3.83
N ILE A 21 2.03 -4.17 4.39
CA ILE A 21 2.46 -2.76 4.35
C ILE A 21 3.51 -2.58 5.45
N ILE A 22 4.62 -1.95 5.11
CA ILE A 22 5.72 -1.65 6.02
C ILE A 22 6.02 -0.14 6.02
N GLY A 23 7.06 0.25 6.74
CA GLY A 23 7.52 1.64 6.78
C GLY A 23 6.59 2.58 7.56
N GLY A 24 6.78 3.89 7.32
CA GLY A 24 6.08 4.95 8.05
C GLY A 24 4.56 4.93 7.87
N THR A 25 4.08 4.43 6.72
CA THR A 25 2.66 4.29 6.40
C THR A 25 1.98 3.21 7.25
N ALA A 26 2.64 2.07 7.48
CA ALA A 26 2.13 1.03 8.39
C ALA A 26 2.05 1.53 9.84
N CYS A 27 3.09 2.26 10.26
CA CYS A 27 3.16 2.87 11.59
C CYS A 27 2.04 3.88 11.81
N THR A 28 1.75 4.73 10.81
CA THR A 28 0.63 5.69 10.84
C THR A 28 -0.73 4.99 10.96
N LEU A 29 -0.95 3.86 10.27
CA LEU A 29 -2.21 3.12 10.30
C LEU A 29 -2.49 2.42 11.63
N ILE A 30 -1.42 1.96 12.31
CA ILE A 30 -1.52 1.22 13.59
C ILE A 30 -1.52 2.20 14.77
N MET A 31 -0.87 3.36 14.65
CA MET A 31 -0.70 4.34 15.73
C MET A 31 -1.66 5.53 15.65
N GLU A 32 -2.84 5.40 15.03
CA GLU A 32 -3.89 6.45 15.06
C GLU A 32 -4.34 6.84 16.49
N ASN A 33 -3.96 6.06 17.51
CA ASN A 33 -4.24 6.33 18.93
C ASN A 33 -3.15 7.11 19.68
N GLU A 34 -1.98 7.35 19.09
CA GLU A 34 -0.94 8.17 19.71
C GLU A 34 -0.78 9.44 18.86
N GLU A 35 -1.09 10.61 19.43
CA GLU A 35 -1.06 11.94 18.78
C GLU A 35 0.34 12.39 18.32
N LEU A 36 1.18 11.47 17.88
CA LEU A 36 2.50 11.70 17.34
C LEU A 36 2.36 12.22 15.91
N ALA A 37 2.83 13.44 15.67
CA ALA A 37 2.84 14.08 14.37
C ALA A 37 3.75 13.31 13.39
N PHE A 38 3.24 12.24 12.79
CA PHE A 38 3.99 11.45 11.82
C PHE A 38 4.00 12.19 10.47
N ARG A 39 5.20 12.34 9.89
CA ARG A 39 5.39 13.05 8.63
C ARG A 39 4.73 12.24 7.51
N ALA A 40 3.63 12.75 6.93
CA ALA A 40 2.97 12.11 5.80
C ALA A 40 3.98 11.93 4.64
N THR A 41 4.33 10.69 4.33
CA THR A 41 5.18 10.33 3.19
C THR A 41 4.30 10.16 1.94
N LYS A 42 4.88 10.43 0.76
CA LYS A 42 4.17 10.27 -0.53
C LYS A 42 4.19 8.82 -1.03
N ASP A 43 4.98 7.96 -0.39
CA ASP A 43 5.28 6.61 -0.84
C ASP A 43 4.66 5.56 0.09
N ILE A 44 4.36 4.38 -0.46
CA ILE A 44 3.85 3.22 0.26
C ILE A 44 4.89 2.11 0.13
N ASP A 45 5.50 1.73 1.25
CA ASP A 45 6.41 0.58 1.30
C ASP A 45 5.61 -0.70 1.55
N ILE A 46 5.80 -1.71 0.71
CA ILE A 46 5.15 -3.02 0.85
C ILE A 46 6.14 -4.16 0.67
N VAL A 47 5.87 -5.27 1.34
CA VAL A 47 6.50 -6.57 1.11
C VAL A 47 5.46 -7.48 0.45
N LEU A 48 5.87 -8.23 -0.58
CA LEU A 48 5.01 -9.20 -1.25
C LEU A 48 5.24 -10.61 -0.68
N ILE A 49 4.15 -11.33 -0.43
CA ILE A 49 4.17 -12.71 0.05
C ILE A 49 4.16 -13.62 -1.18
N VAL A 50 5.35 -13.94 -1.70
CA VAL A 50 5.53 -14.62 -2.99
C VAL A 50 4.73 -15.93 -3.10
N GLU A 51 4.64 -16.70 -2.01
CA GLU A 51 3.91 -17.96 -1.96
C GLU A 51 2.38 -17.82 -2.10
N SER A 52 1.83 -16.64 -1.84
CA SER A 52 0.39 -16.35 -1.88
C SER A 52 -0.02 -15.51 -3.08
N ILE A 53 0.93 -15.10 -3.94
CA ILE A 53 0.66 -14.24 -5.09
C ILE A 53 -0.24 -14.94 -6.12
N THR A 54 -1.30 -14.26 -6.53
CA THR A 54 -2.17 -14.70 -7.63
C THR A 54 -1.93 -13.89 -8.90
N ALA A 55 -2.30 -14.46 -10.05
CA ALA A 55 -2.25 -13.75 -11.34
C ALA A 55 -3.13 -12.47 -11.33
N GLU A 56 -4.25 -12.51 -10.62
CA GLU A 56 -5.16 -11.37 -10.45
C GLU A 56 -4.50 -10.22 -9.67
N PHE A 57 -3.79 -10.55 -8.59
CA PHE A 57 -3.02 -9.58 -7.82
C PHE A 57 -1.93 -8.94 -8.69
N LEU A 58 -1.15 -9.75 -9.44
CA LEU A 58 -0.11 -9.24 -10.34
C LEU A 58 -0.67 -8.31 -11.43
N GLY A 59 -1.85 -8.62 -11.98
CA GLY A 59 -2.53 -7.76 -12.94
C GLY A 59 -2.95 -6.40 -12.34
N SER A 60 -3.47 -6.42 -11.11
CA SER A 60 -3.83 -5.21 -10.37
C SER A 60 -2.60 -4.39 -9.98
N PHE A 61 -1.54 -5.06 -9.51
CA PHE A 61 -0.26 -4.47 -9.13
C PHE A 61 0.47 -3.83 -10.30
N GLY A 62 0.55 -4.54 -11.45
CA GLY A 62 1.16 -4.03 -12.67
C GLY A 62 0.47 -2.77 -13.22
N THR A 63 -0.85 -2.66 -13.05
CA THR A 63 -1.61 -1.46 -13.42
C THR A 63 -1.22 -0.26 -12.56
N ILE A 64 -1.00 -0.48 -11.25
CA ILE A 64 -0.57 0.56 -10.32
C ILE A 64 0.86 1.02 -10.66
N LEU A 65 1.80 0.10 -10.84
CA LEU A 65 3.18 0.45 -11.19
C LEU A 65 3.24 1.32 -12.44
N LYS A 66 2.53 0.93 -13.52
CA LYS A 66 2.47 1.71 -14.76
C LYS A 66 1.89 3.11 -14.54
N LYS A 67 0.84 3.23 -13.74
CA LYS A 67 0.20 4.52 -13.45
C LYS A 67 1.09 5.43 -12.61
N TRP A 68 1.92 4.87 -11.72
CA TRP A 68 2.87 5.62 -10.92
C TRP A 68 4.10 6.04 -11.73
N THR A 69 4.58 5.21 -12.68
CA THR A 69 5.65 5.61 -13.63
C THR A 69 5.25 6.77 -14.54
N ILE A 70 3.96 6.93 -14.85
CA ILE A 70 3.45 8.00 -15.73
C ILE A 70 3.21 9.33 -14.98
N ASN A 71 3.16 9.32 -13.64
CA ASN A 71 2.87 10.50 -12.81
C ASN A 71 4.09 11.03 -12.03
N ILE A 72 5.30 10.59 -12.39
CA ILE A 72 6.59 11.18 -11.97
C ILE A 72 7.19 11.87 -13.19
#